data_AF-A0A8T3WLV6-F1
#
_entry.id   AF-A0A8T3WLV6-F1
#
_cell.length_a   1.000
_cell.length_b   1.000
_cell.length_c   1.000
_cell.angle_alpha   90.00
_cell.angle_beta   90.00
_cell.angle_gamma   90.00
#
_symmetry.space_group_name_H-M   'P 1'
#
loop_
_entity.id
_entity.type
_entity.pdbx_description
1 polymer ?
#
loop_
_entity_poly.entity_id
_entity_poly.type
_entity_poly.pdbx_seq_one_letter_code
_entity_poly.pdbx_strand_id
1 'polypeptide(L)'
;MPFAVTHVISTIILVDLYRDYVAKHKKYFTLHTVFIAGFAGLLPDIDVPLNWLLNLIGAELIHRTITHTTLFGLVFLIPAFILWHNKKHKVAMYFFVTTFGILLHLLLDYAFVADAAGGIMFFYPFSTATYGLNLLQNVSAGMFAAMDAIILMLWLWHEEMKHKISDFI
;
A
#
# COMPACT_ATOMS: atom_id res chain seq x y z
N MET A 1 -5.94 13.18 -3.15
CA MET A 1 -5.45 11.82 -2.88
C MET A 1 -6.00 11.38 -1.54
N PRO A 2 -6.38 10.10 -1.36
CA PRO A 2 -6.20 9.50 -0.03
C PRO A 2 -4.79 9.84 0.45
N PHE A 3 -4.65 10.30 1.68
CA PHE A 3 -3.33 10.69 2.16
C PHE A 3 -2.40 9.47 2.11
N ALA A 4 -1.09 9.68 1.98
CA ALA A 4 -0.10 8.60 2.13
C ALA A 4 -0.36 7.76 3.41
N VAL A 5 -0.92 8.40 4.44
CA VAL A 5 -1.43 7.77 5.65
C VAL A 5 -2.51 6.73 5.36
N THR A 6 -3.56 7.06 4.60
CA THR A 6 -4.64 6.12 4.21
C THR A 6 -4.08 4.84 3.59
N HIS A 7 -3.11 4.97 2.67
CA HIS A 7 -2.46 3.83 2.03
C HIS A 7 -1.72 2.93 3.03
N VAL A 8 -0.94 3.54 3.93
CA VAL A 8 -0.21 2.83 4.98
C VAL A 8 -1.17 2.13 5.93
N ILE A 9 -2.11 2.86 6.53
CA ILE A 9 -2.99 2.32 7.56
C ILE A 9 -3.89 1.23 6.99
N SER A 10 -4.44 1.43 5.79
CA SER A 10 -5.32 0.43 5.16
C SER A 10 -4.54 -0.86 4.89
N THR A 11 -3.29 -0.75 4.45
CA THR A 11 -2.44 -1.91 4.21
C THR A 11 -2.08 -2.64 5.50
N ILE A 12 -1.68 -1.91 6.54
CA ILE A 12 -1.39 -2.47 7.86
C ILE A 12 -2.62 -3.22 8.36
N ILE A 13 -3.78 -2.55 8.43
CA ILE A 13 -5.03 -3.08 8.97
C ILE A 13 -5.45 -4.34 8.21
N LEU A 14 -5.46 -4.33 6.88
CA LEU A 14 -5.92 -5.49 6.11
C LEU A 14 -4.99 -6.70 6.27
N VAL A 15 -3.67 -6.50 6.28
CA VAL A 15 -2.72 -7.60 6.49
C VAL A 15 -2.75 -8.11 7.92
N ASP A 16 -2.94 -7.23 8.89
CA ASP A 16 -3.06 -7.53 10.30
C ASP A 16 -4.33 -8.34 10.62
N LEU A 17 -5.48 -7.91 10.10
CA LEU A 17 -6.74 -8.66 10.18
C LEU A 17 -6.62 -10.03 9.47
N TYR A 18 -5.99 -10.08 8.30
CA TYR A 18 -5.74 -11.34 7.62
C TYR A 18 -4.86 -12.28 8.48
N ARG A 19 -3.79 -11.76 9.10
CA ARG A 19 -2.92 -12.52 10.00
C ARG A 19 -3.72 -13.13 11.17
N ASP A 20 -4.62 -12.35 11.76
CA ASP A 20 -5.27 -12.74 13.01
C ASP A 20 -6.44 -13.70 12.81
N TYR A 21 -7.21 -13.52 11.73
CA TYR A 21 -8.45 -14.25 11.50
C TYR A 21 -8.37 -15.30 10.39
N VAL A 22 -7.49 -15.13 9.40
CA VAL A 22 -7.48 -15.97 8.19
C VAL A 22 -6.21 -16.81 8.07
N ALA A 23 -5.05 -16.26 8.44
CA ALA A 23 -3.76 -16.91 8.20
C ALA A 23 -3.57 -18.17 9.06
N LYS A 24 -3.60 -19.33 8.39
CA LYS A 24 -3.32 -20.63 9.03
C LYS A 24 -1.86 -20.78 9.49
N HIS A 25 -0.93 -20.06 8.86
CA HIS A 25 0.51 -20.21 9.11
C HIS A 25 1.12 -18.95 9.76
N LYS A 26 0.80 -18.74 11.04
CA LYS A 26 1.27 -17.57 11.82
C LYS A 26 2.79 -17.42 11.89
N LYS A 27 3.56 -18.50 11.71
CA LYS A 27 5.04 -18.46 11.66
C LYS A 27 5.62 -17.58 10.53
N TYR A 28 4.86 -17.34 9.46
CA TYR A 28 5.30 -16.50 8.33
C TYR A 28 4.66 -15.11 8.34
N PHE A 29 3.46 -15.00 8.91
CA PHE A 29 2.76 -13.73 9.13
C PHE A 29 3.12 -13.17 10.50
N THR A 30 4.33 -12.62 10.59
CA THR A 30 4.83 -11.98 11.81
C THR A 30 4.45 -10.49 11.83
N LEU A 31 4.69 -9.80 12.95
CA LEU A 31 4.53 -8.34 13.01
C LEU A 31 5.41 -7.61 11.98
N HIS A 32 6.61 -8.13 11.69
CA HIS A 32 7.48 -7.60 10.64
C HIS A 32 6.82 -7.67 9.26
N THR A 33 6.02 -8.71 9.01
CA THR A 33 5.27 -8.86 7.77
C THR A 33 4.22 -7.77 7.62
N VAL A 34 3.51 -7.44 8.71
CA VAL A 34 2.54 -6.33 8.74
C VAL A 34 3.25 -5.00 8.52
N PHE A 35 4.39 -4.77 9.19
CA PHE A 35 5.19 -3.56 9.00
C PHE A 35 5.67 -3.38 7.56
N ILE A 36 6.22 -4.45 6.95
CA ILE A 36 6.67 -4.43 5.55
C ILE A 36 5.50 -4.15 4.60
N ALA A 37 4.32 -4.71 4.88
CA ALA A 37 3.13 -4.43 4.08
C ALA A 37 2.77 -2.93 4.13
N GLY A 38 2.73 -2.34 5.32
CA GLY A 38 2.49 -0.90 5.50
C GLY A 38 3.46 -0.03 4.70
N PHE A 39 4.77 -0.34 4.79
CA PHE A 39 5.79 0.36 4.00
C PHE A 39 5.62 0.14 2.49
N ALA A 40 5.23 -1.07 2.08
CA ALA A 40 4.97 -1.38 0.69
C ALA A 40 3.78 -0.59 0.11
N GLY A 41 2.80 -0.25 0.94
CA GLY A 41 1.71 0.67 0.58
C GLY A 41 2.18 2.08 0.23
N LEU A 42 3.42 2.48 0.56
CA LEU A 42 4.01 3.75 0.14
C LEU A 42 4.90 3.64 -1.10
N LEU A 43 5.24 2.43 -1.54
CA LEU A 43 6.21 2.25 -2.62
C LEU A 43 5.77 2.90 -3.95
N PRO A 44 4.48 2.93 -4.34
CA PRO A 44 4.09 3.63 -5.55
C PRO A 44 4.44 5.13 -5.50
N ASP A 45 4.29 5.77 -4.34
CA ASP A 45 4.61 7.20 -4.14
C ASP A 45 6.12 7.50 -4.05
N ILE A 46 7.00 6.50 -4.19
CA ILE A 46 8.46 6.72 -4.16
C ILE A 46 8.94 7.60 -5.34
N ASP A 47 8.12 7.72 -6.38
CA ASP A 47 8.38 8.64 -7.50
C ASP A 47 8.36 10.11 -7.07
N VAL A 48 7.65 10.49 -5.99
CA VAL A 48 7.64 11.86 -5.46
C VAL A 48 9.02 12.28 -4.91
N PRO A 49 9.62 11.60 -3.92
CA PRO A 49 10.96 11.94 -3.45
C PRO A 49 12.03 11.70 -4.51
N LEU A 50 11.84 10.72 -5.41
CA LEU A 50 12.74 10.52 -6.54
C LEU A 50 12.72 11.71 -7.50
N ASN A 51 11.54 12.27 -7.79
CA ASN A 51 11.40 13.47 -8.60
C ASN A 51 12.11 14.67 -7.94
N TRP A 52 12.04 14.82 -6.62
CA TRP A 52 12.80 15.87 -5.91
C TRP A 52 14.31 15.76 -6.15
N LEU A 53 14.85 14.54 -6.15
CA LEU A 53 16.27 14.30 -6.43
C LEU A 53 16.63 14.56 -7.91
N LEU A 54 15.79 14.11 -8.83
CA LEU A 54 16.00 14.28 -10.27
C LEU A 54 15.94 15.75 -10.70
N ASN A 55 15.10 16.55 -10.06
CA ASN A 55 15.01 17.98 -10.31
C ASN A 55 16.34 18.71 -10.01
N LEU A 56 17.19 18.19 -9.12
CA LEU A 56 18.51 18.76 -8.83
C LEU A 56 19.47 18.69 -10.03
N ILE A 57 19.23 17.77 -10.97
CA ILE A 57 20.03 17.60 -12.20
C ILE A 57 19.26 18.00 -13.47
N GLY A 58 18.11 18.68 -13.32
CA GLY A 58 17.28 19.12 -14.45
C GLY A 58 16.49 17.99 -15.13
N ALA A 59 16.26 16.86 -14.44
CA ALA A 59 15.42 15.77 -14.92
C ALA A 59 14.06 15.79 -14.20
N GLU A 60 12.98 15.43 -14.91
CA GLU A 60 11.63 15.36 -14.35
C GLU A 60 11.08 13.94 -14.42
N LEU A 61 10.40 13.53 -13.35
CA LEU A 61 9.64 12.28 -13.28
C LEU A 61 8.17 12.62 -13.05
N ILE A 62 7.33 12.22 -14.00
CA ILE A 62 5.90 12.41 -13.90
C ILE A 62 5.35 11.42 -12.87
N HIS A 63 4.82 11.95 -11.77
CA HIS A 63 4.16 11.15 -10.73
C HIS A 63 3.00 10.33 -11.33
N ARG A 64 2.81 9.11 -10.83
CA ARG A 64 1.82 8.12 -11.31
C ARG A 64 2.05 7.49 -12.68
N THR A 65 3.27 7.57 -13.19
CA THR A 65 3.64 6.86 -14.42
C THR A 65 4.19 5.47 -14.12
N ILE A 66 5.47 5.38 -13.77
CA ILE A 66 6.20 4.10 -13.72
C ILE A 66 5.81 3.25 -12.50
N THR A 67 5.75 3.87 -11.34
CA THR A 67 5.53 3.20 -10.05
C THR A 67 4.05 2.90 -9.79
N HIS A 68 3.14 3.56 -10.49
CA HIS A 68 1.69 3.37 -10.37
C HIS A 68 1.14 2.43 -11.45
N THR A 69 1.85 1.33 -11.69
CA THR A 69 1.45 0.30 -12.65
C THR A 69 1.22 -1.02 -11.95
N THR A 70 0.30 -1.84 -12.47
CA THR A 70 0.12 -3.19 -11.96
C THR A 70 1.41 -4.01 -12.11
N LEU A 71 2.18 -3.74 -13.18
CA LEU A 71 3.47 -4.39 -13.42
C LEU A 71 4.48 -4.13 -12.29
N PHE A 72 4.53 -2.90 -11.76
CA PHE A 72 5.40 -2.55 -10.64
C PHE A 72 5.10 -3.40 -9.39
N GLY A 73 3.83 -3.70 -9.10
CA GLY A 73 3.47 -4.63 -8.03
C GLY A 73 3.83 -6.08 -8.37
N LEU A 74 3.45 -6.54 -9.57
CA LEU A 74 3.58 -7.93 -9.97
C LEU A 74 5.03 -8.41 -10.10
N VAL A 75 6.00 -7.53 -10.35
CA VAL A 75 7.42 -7.91 -10.43
C VAL A 75 7.91 -8.54 -9.12
N PHE A 76 7.35 -8.14 -7.97
CA PHE A 76 7.70 -8.70 -6.67
C PHE A 76 7.21 -10.14 -6.48
N LEU A 77 6.26 -10.63 -7.30
CA LEU A 77 5.84 -12.03 -7.26
C LEU A 77 6.92 -12.98 -7.76
N ILE A 78 7.82 -12.53 -8.65
CA ILE A 78 8.90 -13.36 -9.20
C ILE A 78 9.81 -13.87 -8.07
N PRO A 79 10.47 -13.01 -7.26
CA PRO A 79 11.26 -13.48 -6.13
C PRO A 79 10.39 -14.16 -5.06
N ALA A 80 9.11 -13.77 -4.88
CA ALA A 80 8.21 -14.43 -3.94
C ALA A 80 8.05 -15.93 -4.27
N PHE A 81 7.73 -16.26 -5.52
CA PHE A 81 7.54 -17.66 -5.94
C PHE A 81 8.85 -18.45 -5.94
N ILE A 82 9.97 -17.85 -6.36
CA ILE A 82 11.29 -18.51 -6.31
C ILE A 82 11.66 -18.86 -4.86
N LEU A 83 11.53 -17.91 -3.93
CA LEU A 83 11.84 -18.13 -2.51
C LEU A 83 10.88 -19.13 -1.87
N TRP A 84 9.60 -19.09 -2.26
CA TRP A 84 8.60 -20.04 -1.80
C TRP A 84 8.94 -21.47 -2.23
N HIS A 85 9.29 -21.67 -3.50
CA HIS A 85 9.71 -22.96 -4.04
C HIS A 85 10.95 -23.49 -3.31
N ASN A 86 11.91 -22.61 -3.01
CA ASN A 86 13.11 -22.92 -2.24
C ASN A 86 12.88 -23.08 -0.72
N LYS A 87 11.62 -23.20 -0.28
CA LYS A 87 11.21 -23.38 1.12
C LYS A 87 11.60 -22.22 2.06
N LYS A 88 12.00 -21.07 1.51
CA LYS A 88 12.32 -19.82 2.25
C LYS A 88 11.04 -19.00 2.49
N HIS A 89 10.00 -19.65 3.02
CA HIS A 89 8.64 -19.10 3.11
C HIS A 89 8.53 -17.78 3.87
N LYS A 90 9.33 -17.58 4.93
CA LYS A 90 9.31 -16.33 5.70
C LYS A 90 9.74 -15.12 4.84
N VAL A 91 10.82 -15.27 4.06
CA VAL A 91 11.32 -14.21 3.18
C VAL A 91 10.40 -14.04 1.97
N ALA A 92 9.90 -15.13 1.41
CA ALA A 92 8.90 -15.09 0.34
C ALA A 92 7.66 -14.27 0.76
N MET A 93 7.24 -14.39 2.03
CA MET A 93 6.09 -13.66 2.54
C MET A 93 6.27 -12.15 2.48
N TYR A 94 7.49 -11.63 2.69
CA TYR A 94 7.77 -10.20 2.55
C TYR A 94 7.46 -9.71 1.13
N PHE A 95 7.86 -10.46 0.10
CA PHE A 95 7.55 -10.12 -1.28
C PHE A 95 6.07 -10.24 -1.64
N PHE A 96 5.36 -11.24 -1.07
CA PHE A 96 3.90 -11.35 -1.24
C PHE A 96 3.17 -10.15 -0.64
N VAL A 97 3.52 -9.75 0.59
CA VAL A 97 2.88 -8.59 1.21
C VAL A 97 3.34 -7.27 0.60
N THR A 98 4.54 -7.21 0.03
CA THR A 98 4.97 -6.07 -0.80
C THR A 98 4.08 -5.93 -2.03
N THR A 99 3.84 -7.03 -2.74
CA THR A 99 2.92 -7.05 -3.89
C THR A 99 1.53 -6.60 -3.44
N PHE A 100 1.02 -7.15 -2.34
CA PHE A 100 -0.29 -6.76 -1.79
C PHE A 100 -0.37 -5.27 -1.46
N GLY A 101 0.62 -4.72 -0.77
CA GLY A 101 0.65 -3.29 -0.41
C GLY A 101 0.65 -2.38 -1.63
N ILE A 102 1.46 -2.69 -2.65
CA ILE A 102 1.46 -1.93 -3.91
C ILE A 102 0.09 -2.02 -4.60
N LEU A 103 -0.46 -3.23 -4.77
CA LEU A 103 -1.74 -3.40 -5.46
C LEU A 103 -2.90 -2.76 -4.69
N LEU A 104 -2.88 -2.79 -3.36
CA LEU A 104 -3.86 -2.11 -2.53
C LEU A 104 -3.74 -0.60 -2.65
N HIS A 105 -2.52 -0.06 -2.71
CA HIS A 105 -2.30 1.35 -3.00
C HIS A 105 -2.96 1.74 -4.33
N LEU A 106 -2.68 0.99 -5.40
CA LEU A 106 -3.31 1.27 -6.71
C LEU A 106 -4.84 1.12 -6.66
N LEU A 107 -5.36 0.17 -5.89
CA LEU A 107 -6.81 0.02 -5.73
C LEU A 107 -7.43 1.24 -5.03
N LEU A 108 -6.78 1.74 -3.98
CA LEU A 108 -7.23 2.89 -3.21
C LEU A 108 -7.16 4.16 -4.04
N ASP A 109 -6.07 4.38 -4.79
CA ASP A 109 -5.98 5.51 -5.70
C ASP A 109 -7.04 5.40 -6.83
N TYR A 110 -7.29 4.21 -7.37
CA TYR A 110 -8.33 4.02 -8.39
C TYR A 110 -9.72 4.33 -7.84
N ALA A 111 -9.99 3.94 -6.58
CA ALA A 111 -11.28 4.17 -5.94
C ALA A 111 -11.47 5.64 -5.54
N PHE A 112 -10.43 6.28 -5.00
CA PHE A 112 -10.55 7.51 -4.20
C PHE A 112 -9.75 8.70 -4.72
N VAL A 113 -8.90 8.57 -5.74
CA VAL A 113 -8.27 9.73 -6.37
C VAL A 113 -9.36 10.71 -6.80
N ALA A 114 -9.14 11.96 -6.43
CA ALA A 114 -10.02 13.11 -6.64
C ALA A 114 -9.21 14.33 -7.09
N ASP A 115 -7.93 14.16 -7.39
CA ASP A 115 -7.03 15.27 -7.69
C ASP A 115 -6.89 15.51 -9.20
N ALA A 116 -6.33 16.67 -9.51
CA ALA A 116 -6.07 17.09 -10.89
C ALA A 116 -4.93 16.30 -11.58
N ALA A 117 -4.22 15.42 -10.87
CA ALA A 117 -3.14 14.62 -11.44
C ALA A 117 -3.66 13.47 -12.33
N GLY A 118 -4.97 13.21 -12.30
CA GLY A 118 -5.63 12.20 -13.14
C GLY A 118 -5.58 10.80 -12.53
N GLY A 119 -6.28 9.87 -13.19
CA GLY A 119 -6.36 8.47 -12.75
C GLY A 119 -5.05 7.69 -12.89
N ILE A 120 -5.08 6.41 -12.54
CA ILE A 120 -3.92 5.52 -12.56
C ILE A 120 -3.72 4.91 -13.96
N MET A 121 -2.47 4.76 -14.41
CA MET A 121 -2.12 4.05 -15.64
C MET A 121 -1.79 2.57 -15.38
N PHE A 122 -2.79 1.73 -15.10
CA PHE A 122 -2.58 0.31 -14.75
C PHE A 122 -1.66 -0.47 -15.70
N PHE A 123 -1.78 -0.20 -17.01
CA PHE A 123 -1.15 -0.97 -18.08
C PHE A 123 0.06 -0.28 -18.73
N TYR A 124 0.58 0.81 -18.15
CA TYR A 124 1.81 1.41 -18.66
C TYR A 124 2.98 0.40 -18.56
N PRO A 125 3.88 0.31 -19.55
CA PRO A 125 4.04 1.17 -20.74
C PRO A 125 3.23 0.75 -21.97
N PHE A 126 2.38 -0.29 -21.89
CA PHE A 126 1.61 -0.78 -23.03
C PHE A 126 0.38 0.08 -23.35
N SER A 127 -0.10 0.87 -22.38
CA SER A 127 -1.17 1.85 -22.56
C SER A 127 -0.96 3.05 -21.65
N THR A 128 -1.33 4.23 -22.14
CA THR A 128 -1.33 5.50 -21.40
C THR A 128 -2.72 5.89 -20.90
N ALA A 129 -3.72 5.01 -21.04
CA ALA A 129 -5.06 5.24 -20.52
C ALA A 129 -5.05 5.35 -18.99
N THR A 130 -5.73 6.37 -18.46
CA THR A 130 -5.89 6.61 -17.03
C THR A 130 -7.25 6.11 -16.56
N TYR A 131 -7.28 5.52 -15.36
CA TYR A 131 -8.49 4.92 -14.78
C TYR A 131 -8.73 5.46 -13.36
N GLY A 132 -9.97 5.78 -13.04
CA GLY A 132 -10.37 6.21 -11.70
C GLY A 132 -11.89 6.31 -11.54
N LEU A 133 -12.41 5.92 -10.38
CA LEU A 133 -13.84 6.00 -10.03
C LEU A 133 -14.22 7.32 -9.39
N ASN A 134 -13.28 8.01 -8.74
CA ASN A 134 -13.50 9.28 -8.04
C ASN A 134 -14.64 9.22 -7.01
N LEU A 135 -14.77 8.12 -6.26
CA LEU A 135 -15.90 7.89 -5.35
C LEU A 135 -16.05 8.96 -4.27
N LEU A 136 -14.95 9.62 -3.91
CA LEU A 136 -14.89 10.60 -2.83
C LEU A 136 -14.53 12.01 -3.34
N GLN A 137 -14.83 12.34 -4.61
CA GLN A 137 -14.48 13.62 -5.23
C GLN A 137 -14.97 14.87 -4.50
N ASN A 138 -16.08 14.75 -3.76
CA ASN A 138 -16.70 15.86 -3.03
C ASN A 138 -16.34 15.88 -1.54
N VAL A 139 -15.45 14.98 -1.10
CA VAL A 139 -15.03 14.89 0.29
C VAL A 139 -13.87 15.84 0.53
N SER A 140 -13.98 16.69 1.56
CA SER A 140 -12.93 17.64 1.89
C SER A 140 -11.70 16.93 2.45
N ALA A 141 -10.52 17.53 2.29
CA ALA A 141 -9.27 17.03 2.88
C ALA A 141 -9.37 16.81 4.40
N GLY A 142 -10.07 17.70 5.12
CA GLY A 142 -10.30 17.55 6.55
C GLY A 142 -11.17 16.33 6.89
N MET A 143 -12.15 15.99 6.05
CA MET A 143 -12.96 14.79 6.22
C MET A 143 -12.15 13.52 5.95
N PHE A 144 -11.25 13.51 4.94
CA PHE A 144 -10.32 12.40 4.73
C PHE A 144 -9.43 12.14 5.95
N ALA A 145 -8.85 13.19 6.53
CA ALA A 145 -8.03 13.06 7.73
C ALA A 145 -8.86 12.54 8.93
N ALA A 146 -10.11 12.98 9.06
CA ALA A 146 -11.03 12.47 10.08
C ALA A 146 -11.37 10.99 9.86
N MET A 147 -11.55 10.55 8.60
CA MET A 147 -11.77 9.15 8.25
C MET A 147 -10.56 8.29 8.61
N ASP A 148 -9.34 8.73 8.26
CA ASP A 148 -8.11 8.04 8.64
C ASP A 148 -7.98 7.91 10.17
N ALA A 149 -8.29 8.98 10.91
CA ALA A 149 -8.29 8.96 12.37
C ALA A 149 -9.31 7.97 12.95
N ILE A 150 -10.54 7.95 12.40
CA ILE A 150 -11.58 6.98 12.82
C ILE A 150 -11.12 5.55 12.54
N ILE A 151 -10.60 5.28 11.34
CA ILE A 151 -10.10 3.96 10.94
C ILE A 151 -8.97 3.52 11.86
N LEU A 152 -8.02 4.42 12.16
CA LEU A 152 -6.91 4.14 13.07
C LEU A 152 -7.42 3.85 14.49
N MET A 153 -8.35 4.64 15.02
CA MET A 153 -8.93 4.41 16.35
C MET A 153 -9.66 3.06 16.43
N LEU A 154 -10.40 2.68 15.40
CA LEU A 154 -11.06 1.38 15.33
C LEU A 154 -10.04 0.23 15.31
N TRP A 155 -8.94 0.39 14.57
CA TRP A 155 -7.87 -0.60 14.57
C TRP A 155 -7.13 -0.68 15.91
N LEU A 156 -6.81 0.44 16.55
CA LEU A 156 -6.20 0.44 17.89
C LEU A 156 -7.11 -0.23 18.93
N TRP A 157 -8.42 0.00 18.84
CA TRP A 157 -9.38 -0.72 19.68
C TRP A 157 -9.37 -2.23 19.39
N HIS A 158 -9.31 -2.64 18.12
CA HIS A 158 -9.13 -4.03 17.75
C HIS A 158 -7.85 -4.63 18.38
N GLU A 159 -6.72 -3.94 18.24
CA GLU A 159 -5.43 -4.39 18.77
C GLU A 159 -5.44 -4.51 20.30
N GLU A 160 -6.10 -3.58 20.99
CA GLU A 160 -6.28 -3.64 22.44
C GLU A 160 -7.14 -4.84 22.87
N MET A 161 -8.24 -5.09 22.15
CA MET A 161 -9.12 -6.22 22.45
C MET A 161 -8.46 -7.57 22.14
N LYS A 162 -7.63 -7.64 21.10
CA LYS A 162 -7.06 -8.89 20.59
C LYS A 162 -5.70 -9.24 21.17
N HIS A 163 -4.82 -8.24 21.31
CA HIS A 163 -3.41 -8.42 21.67
C HIS A 163 -2.99 -7.67 22.93
N LYS A 164 -3.90 -6.89 23.56
CA LYS A 164 -3.63 -6.15 24.80
C LYS A 164 -2.42 -5.22 24.66
N ILE A 165 -2.45 -4.35 23.64
CA ILE A 165 -1.33 -3.43 23.35
C ILE A 165 -1.00 -2.49 24.51
N SER A 166 -1.94 -2.25 25.44
CA SER A 166 -1.69 -1.53 26.68
C SER A 166 -0.56 -2.12 27.53
N ASP A 167 -0.29 -3.42 27.41
CA ASP A 167 0.75 -4.09 28.21
C ASP A 167 2.17 -3.77 27.70
N PHE A 168 2.28 -3.15 26.53
CA PHE A 168 3.54 -2.77 25.89
C PHE A 168 3.86 -1.26 25.95
N ILE A 169 2.92 -0.44 26.44
CA ILE A 169 3.05 1.03 26.60
C ILE A 169 3.35 1.33 28.07
#